data_AF-A0A7N0RAI1-F1
#
_entry.id   AF-A0A7N0RAI1-F1
#
_cell.length_a   1.000
_cell.length_b   1.000
_cell.length_c   1.000
_cell.angle_alpha   90.00
_cell.angle_beta   90.00
_cell.angle_gamma   90.00
#
_symmetry.space_group_name_H-M   'P 1'
#
loop_
_entity.id
_entity.type
_entity.pdbx_description
1 polymer ?
#
loop_
_entity_poly.entity_id
_entity_poly.type
_entity_poly.pdbx_seq_one_letter_code
_entity_poly.pdbx_strand_id
1 'polypeptide(L)'
;MPNAAITLSDKVGSNLADAIANLQLLEKGLAAQSTGAGSTQLELEKLQLEADKDELEASKLDLQAERAAFKAEKLEFEAGKGGSKGTDQELEAAKAKLKADQLQLEAQKTQLRVAEAQLKADRLQLEAQKTQLKVAEAQLKAAQSQLEDAKSQLEKAQSELEAARAQLETARSQLEAAKAQAAIDSAKLEAAKLSLQACKTRFDSAKKQLEAAKGRFEAAKNQLDAATTSMAAEKSQLEDEKAKLQIKVSELEAEKSKLEAAVSQCDADKSKLEDEIKTTKAEVETLSAKAADLEKQLEQANKDNKKLQDEKTKLDEELEQQKSELDLQKTAFEERIKVLEEESNKLHADKTYAGNWAFKLEMELKRHKIALPPKP
;
A
#
# COMPACT_ATOMS: atom_id res chain seq x y z
N MET A 1 -47.30 -18.89 47.87
CA MET A 1 -46.96 -19.73 49.03
C MET A 1 -47.70 -19.20 50.24
N PRO A 2 -48.54 -19.99 50.92
CA PRO A 2 -49.38 -19.54 52.02
C PRO A 2 -48.60 -19.53 53.36
N ASN A 3 -49.04 -18.70 54.30
CA ASN A 3 -48.87 -18.86 55.76
C ASN A 3 -47.52 -18.61 56.45
N ALA A 4 -46.74 -17.59 56.05
CA ALA A 4 -45.63 -17.08 56.89
C ALA A 4 -46.02 -15.90 57.82
N ALA A 5 -47.16 -15.25 57.58
CA ALA A 5 -47.59 -14.09 58.36
C ALA A 5 -48.35 -14.45 59.66
N ILE A 6 -48.85 -15.69 59.77
CA ILE A 6 -49.62 -16.15 60.95
C ILE A 6 -48.69 -16.60 62.10
N THR A 7 -47.44 -16.99 61.82
CA THR A 7 -46.60 -17.67 62.82
C THR A 7 -45.77 -16.76 63.72
N LEU A 8 -45.46 -15.52 63.32
CA LEU A 8 -44.76 -14.55 64.19
C LEU A 8 -45.72 -13.86 65.16
N SER A 9 -46.93 -13.52 64.68
CA SER A 9 -47.96 -12.88 65.51
C SER A 9 -48.47 -13.82 66.60
N ASP A 10 -48.68 -15.10 66.28
CA ASP A 10 -49.17 -16.09 67.25
C ASP A 10 -48.12 -16.45 68.32
N LYS A 11 -46.82 -16.41 67.97
CA LYS A 11 -45.72 -16.77 68.89
C LYS A 11 -45.28 -15.61 69.78
N VAL A 12 -45.34 -14.38 69.27
CA VAL A 12 -45.25 -13.18 70.11
C VAL A 12 -46.49 -13.08 71.02
N GLY A 13 -47.68 -13.43 70.51
CA GLY A 13 -48.91 -13.49 71.28
C GLY A 13 -48.88 -14.49 72.44
N SER A 14 -48.30 -15.68 72.25
CA SER A 14 -48.15 -16.68 73.33
C SER A 14 -47.11 -16.25 74.36
N ASN A 15 -45.95 -15.73 73.94
CA ASN A 15 -44.93 -15.22 74.87
C ASN A 15 -45.43 -14.00 75.67
N LEU A 16 -46.27 -13.15 75.06
CA LEU A 16 -46.91 -12.04 75.76
C LEU A 16 -47.98 -12.54 76.73
N ALA A 17 -48.77 -13.56 76.36
CA ALA A 17 -49.77 -14.18 77.23
C ALA A 17 -49.12 -14.86 78.44
N ASP A 18 -48.00 -15.56 78.25
CA ASP A 18 -47.24 -16.21 79.33
C ASP A 18 -46.55 -15.18 80.24
N ALA A 19 -46.02 -14.08 79.67
CA ALA A 19 -45.47 -12.97 80.44
C ALA A 19 -46.56 -12.22 81.23
N ILE A 20 -47.74 -12.01 80.66
CA ILE A 20 -48.90 -11.39 81.33
C ILE A 20 -49.42 -12.31 82.44
N ALA A 21 -49.52 -13.62 82.21
CA ALA A 21 -49.92 -14.57 83.24
C ALA A 21 -48.92 -14.63 84.40
N ASN A 22 -47.61 -14.57 84.11
CA ASN A 22 -46.56 -14.49 85.13
C ASN A 22 -46.56 -13.15 85.89
N LEU A 23 -46.81 -12.03 85.21
CA LEU A 23 -46.99 -10.72 85.85
C LEU A 23 -48.23 -10.67 86.74
N GLN A 24 -49.35 -11.27 86.31
CA GLN A 24 -50.57 -11.38 87.11
C GLN A 24 -50.39 -12.31 88.33
N LEU A 25 -49.56 -13.35 88.23
CA LEU A 25 -49.16 -14.18 89.36
C LEU A 25 -48.21 -13.43 90.32
N LEU A 26 -47.28 -12.65 89.80
CA LEU A 26 -46.40 -11.77 90.59
C LEU A 26 -47.20 -10.67 91.30
N GLU A 27 -48.14 -10.01 90.62
CA GLU A 27 -49.02 -9.00 91.22
C GLU A 27 -49.93 -9.60 92.29
N LYS A 28 -50.49 -10.80 92.08
CA LYS A 28 -51.24 -11.51 93.13
C LYS A 28 -50.36 -11.92 94.31
N GLY A 29 -49.11 -12.31 94.06
CA GLY A 29 -48.11 -12.61 95.10
C GLY A 29 -47.69 -11.38 95.90
N LEU A 30 -47.49 -10.24 95.24
CA LEU A 30 -47.13 -8.94 95.83
C LEU A 30 -48.32 -8.30 96.59
N ALA A 31 -49.54 -8.40 96.07
CA ALA A 31 -50.75 -7.92 96.76
C ALA A 31 -51.07 -8.75 98.01
N ALA A 32 -50.84 -10.07 97.96
CA ALA A 32 -50.90 -10.94 99.14
C ALA A 32 -49.76 -10.67 100.14
N GLN A 33 -48.57 -10.25 99.68
CA GLN A 33 -47.47 -9.82 100.55
C GLN A 33 -47.73 -8.46 101.21
N SER A 34 -48.29 -7.47 100.51
CA SER A 34 -48.56 -6.14 101.08
C SER A 34 -49.61 -6.20 102.19
N THR A 35 -50.70 -6.94 101.96
CA THR A 35 -51.77 -7.12 102.93
C THR A 35 -51.44 -8.17 104.00
N GLY A 36 -50.77 -9.25 103.60
CA GLY A 36 -50.35 -10.33 104.49
C GLY A 36 -49.17 -9.97 105.39
N ALA A 37 -48.10 -9.35 104.86
CA ALA A 37 -46.94 -8.96 105.67
C ALA A 37 -47.27 -7.83 106.64
N GLY A 38 -48.08 -6.85 106.22
CA GLY A 38 -48.60 -5.82 107.12
C GLY A 38 -49.48 -6.40 108.22
N SER A 39 -50.35 -7.37 107.89
CA SER A 39 -51.17 -8.08 108.87
C SER A 39 -50.35 -8.96 109.81
N THR A 40 -49.34 -9.69 109.32
CA THR A 40 -48.48 -10.54 110.17
C THR A 40 -47.55 -9.71 111.03
N GLN A 41 -47.08 -8.56 110.53
CA GLN A 41 -46.24 -7.64 111.30
C GLN A 41 -47.02 -7.00 112.45
N LEU A 42 -48.26 -6.55 112.19
CA LEU A 42 -49.17 -6.09 113.23
C LEU A 42 -49.53 -7.21 114.23
N GLU A 43 -49.69 -8.45 113.77
CA GLU A 43 -49.99 -9.59 114.63
C GLU A 43 -48.77 -10.00 115.50
N LEU A 44 -47.56 -9.92 114.95
CA LEU A 44 -46.31 -10.10 115.70
C LEU A 44 -46.13 -9.03 116.78
N GLU A 45 -46.34 -7.76 116.42
CA GLU A 45 -46.23 -6.64 117.35
C GLU A 45 -47.26 -6.74 118.49
N LYS A 46 -48.49 -7.18 118.18
CA LYS A 46 -49.52 -7.43 119.19
C LYS A 46 -49.18 -8.60 120.12
N LEU A 47 -48.61 -9.68 119.59
CA LEU A 47 -48.16 -10.83 120.40
C LEU A 47 -47.00 -10.44 121.32
N GLN A 48 -46.07 -9.62 120.85
CA GLN A 48 -44.96 -9.12 121.66
C GLN A 48 -45.48 -8.26 122.82
N LEU A 49 -46.38 -7.31 122.55
CA LEU A 49 -46.95 -6.46 123.59
C LEU A 49 -47.73 -7.24 124.66
N GLU A 50 -48.44 -8.31 124.27
CA GLU A 50 -49.15 -9.16 125.24
C GLU A 50 -48.17 -10.01 126.05
N ALA A 51 -47.09 -10.52 125.43
CA ALA A 51 -46.02 -11.24 126.12
C ALA A 51 -45.30 -10.34 127.15
N ASP A 52 -44.92 -9.12 126.77
CA ASP A 52 -44.26 -8.15 127.66
C ASP A 52 -45.16 -7.81 128.88
N LYS A 53 -46.46 -7.70 128.65
CA LYS A 53 -47.46 -7.45 129.71
C LYS A 53 -47.61 -8.63 130.66
N ASP A 54 -47.68 -9.85 130.13
CA ASP A 54 -47.74 -11.06 130.94
C ASP A 54 -46.43 -11.25 131.73
N GLU A 55 -45.27 -10.97 131.14
CA GLU A 55 -43.98 -11.03 131.84
C GLU A 55 -43.92 -10.06 133.04
N LEU A 56 -44.49 -8.86 132.89
CA LEU A 56 -44.62 -7.90 133.99
C LEU A 56 -45.55 -8.40 135.10
N GLU A 57 -46.68 -9.03 134.77
CA GLU A 57 -47.59 -9.63 135.76
C GLU A 57 -46.97 -10.85 136.46
N ALA A 58 -46.21 -11.69 135.74
CA ALA A 58 -45.45 -12.79 136.33
C ALA A 58 -44.45 -12.27 137.38
N SER A 59 -43.66 -11.24 137.03
CA SER A 59 -42.69 -10.62 137.93
C SER A 59 -43.35 -10.04 139.19
N LYS A 60 -44.52 -9.42 139.02
CA LYS A 60 -45.32 -8.88 140.14
C LYS A 60 -45.87 -10.00 141.05
N LEU A 61 -46.30 -11.12 140.49
CA LEU A 61 -46.77 -12.28 141.27
C LEU A 61 -45.63 -12.94 142.04
N ASP A 62 -44.44 -13.07 141.43
CA ASP A 62 -43.25 -13.57 142.09
C ASP A 62 -42.86 -12.70 143.30
N LEU A 63 -42.82 -11.37 143.14
CA LEU A 63 -42.55 -10.44 144.24
C LEU A 63 -43.58 -10.56 145.38
N GLN A 64 -44.86 -10.80 145.05
CA GLN A 64 -45.90 -11.04 146.05
C GLN A 64 -45.72 -12.39 146.75
N ALA A 65 -45.31 -13.43 146.00
CA ALA A 65 -45.03 -14.75 146.54
C ALA A 65 -43.86 -14.67 147.53
N GLU A 66 -42.76 -14.01 147.16
CA GLU A 66 -41.61 -13.76 148.04
C GLU A 66 -42.01 -13.04 149.32
N ARG A 67 -42.84 -11.99 149.21
CA ARG A 67 -43.34 -11.24 150.37
C ARG A 67 -44.22 -12.10 151.28
N ALA A 68 -45.04 -12.98 150.71
CA ALA A 68 -45.89 -13.90 151.47
C ALA A 68 -45.06 -14.99 152.14
N ALA A 69 -44.04 -15.52 151.46
CA ALA A 69 -43.10 -16.50 152.00
C ALA A 69 -42.29 -15.90 153.17
N PHE A 70 -41.76 -14.70 153.00
CA PHE A 70 -41.07 -13.99 154.08
C PHE A 70 -41.98 -13.74 155.29
N LYS A 71 -43.27 -13.42 155.06
CA LYS A 71 -44.25 -13.30 156.15
C LYS A 71 -44.49 -14.66 156.85
N ALA A 72 -44.57 -15.75 156.10
CA ALA A 72 -44.71 -17.09 156.65
C ALA A 72 -43.51 -17.45 157.53
N GLU A 73 -42.29 -17.28 157.02
CA GLU A 73 -41.04 -17.52 157.74
C GLU A 73 -40.96 -16.70 159.04
N LYS A 74 -41.37 -15.43 159.00
CA LYS A 74 -41.46 -14.59 160.19
C LYS A 74 -42.44 -15.14 161.23
N LEU A 75 -43.62 -15.62 160.80
CA LEU A 75 -44.64 -16.19 161.70
C LEU A 75 -44.18 -17.52 162.31
N GLU A 76 -43.49 -18.37 161.54
CA GLU A 76 -42.87 -19.61 162.05
C GLU A 76 -41.80 -19.32 163.11
N PHE A 77 -40.95 -18.31 162.87
CA PHE A 77 -39.95 -17.87 163.83
C PHE A 77 -40.55 -17.35 165.15
N GLU A 78 -41.68 -16.62 165.07
CA GLU A 78 -42.41 -16.14 166.25
C GLU A 78 -43.12 -17.27 167.00
N ALA A 79 -43.71 -18.24 166.29
CA ALA A 79 -44.35 -19.42 166.88
C ALA A 79 -43.37 -20.26 167.71
N GLY A 80 -42.12 -20.41 167.25
CA GLY A 80 -41.05 -21.12 167.97
C GLY A 80 -40.65 -20.52 169.32
N LYS A 81 -41.10 -19.30 169.65
CA LYS A 81 -40.81 -18.61 170.92
C LYS A 81 -41.92 -18.67 171.98
N GLY A 82 -43.13 -19.15 171.67
CA GLY A 82 -44.29 -19.05 172.59
C GLY A 82 -45.08 -20.36 172.80
N GLY A 83 -45.20 -20.82 174.06
CA GLY A 83 -46.13 -21.90 174.42
C GLY A 83 -47.61 -21.47 174.34
N SER A 84 -48.56 -22.41 174.20
CA SER A 84 -50.04 -22.26 174.08
C SER A 84 -50.61 -21.26 173.05
N LYS A 85 -49.84 -20.27 172.58
CA LYS A 85 -50.13 -19.35 171.47
C LYS A 85 -49.46 -19.77 170.15
N GLY A 86 -48.59 -20.77 170.19
CA GLY A 86 -47.85 -21.27 169.01
C GLY A 86 -48.73 -21.88 167.93
N THR A 87 -49.84 -22.56 168.27
CA THR A 87 -50.69 -23.25 167.30
C THR A 87 -51.43 -22.31 166.34
N ASP A 88 -51.86 -21.14 166.83
CA ASP A 88 -52.50 -20.13 165.97
C ASP A 88 -51.48 -19.44 165.05
N GLN A 89 -50.26 -19.23 165.53
CA GLN A 89 -49.17 -18.66 164.73
C GLN A 89 -48.66 -19.66 163.67
N GLU A 90 -48.61 -20.95 163.98
CA GLU A 90 -48.32 -22.03 163.03
C GLU A 90 -49.40 -22.14 161.94
N LEU A 91 -50.67 -21.99 162.30
CA LEU A 91 -51.76 -21.97 161.32
C LEU A 91 -51.68 -20.75 160.40
N GLU A 92 -51.36 -19.57 160.92
CA GLU A 92 -51.17 -18.36 160.13
C GLU A 92 -49.92 -18.43 159.24
N ALA A 93 -48.84 -19.08 159.70
CA ALA A 93 -47.69 -19.41 158.88
C ALA A 93 -48.04 -20.35 157.72
N ALA A 94 -48.77 -21.44 158.00
CA ALA A 94 -49.21 -22.38 156.97
C ALA A 94 -50.11 -21.72 155.92
N LYS A 95 -51.03 -20.82 156.33
CA LYS A 95 -51.84 -20.01 155.41
C LYS A 95 -50.99 -19.05 154.57
N ALA A 96 -49.98 -18.42 155.17
CA ALA A 96 -49.07 -17.52 154.45
C ALA A 96 -48.22 -18.29 153.43
N LYS A 97 -47.76 -19.50 153.77
CA LYS A 97 -47.06 -20.39 152.84
C LYS A 97 -47.95 -20.86 151.69
N LEU A 98 -49.18 -21.30 151.98
CA LEU A 98 -50.15 -21.66 150.94
C LEU A 98 -50.42 -20.49 149.98
N LYS A 99 -50.49 -19.25 150.50
CA LYS A 99 -50.64 -18.05 149.67
C LYS A 99 -49.40 -17.79 148.81
N ALA A 100 -48.20 -18.04 149.31
CA ALA A 100 -46.97 -17.94 148.53
C ALA A 100 -46.95 -18.97 147.39
N ASP A 101 -47.28 -20.23 147.67
CA ASP A 101 -47.34 -21.30 146.67
C ASP A 101 -48.41 -21.01 145.59
N GLN A 102 -49.56 -20.45 145.98
CA GLN A 102 -50.60 -20.01 145.04
C GLN A 102 -50.10 -18.90 144.10
N LEU A 103 -49.39 -17.91 144.64
CA LEU A 103 -48.84 -16.80 143.86
C LEU A 103 -47.73 -17.29 142.91
N GLN A 104 -46.88 -18.22 143.36
CA GLN A 104 -45.85 -18.83 142.53
C GLN A 104 -46.45 -19.67 141.39
N LEU A 105 -47.54 -20.41 141.65
CA LEU A 105 -48.25 -21.13 140.60
C LEU A 105 -48.86 -20.18 139.56
N GLU A 106 -49.44 -19.06 139.98
CA GLU A 106 -49.96 -18.04 139.04
C GLU A 106 -48.82 -17.37 138.24
N ALA A 107 -47.66 -17.13 138.85
CA ALA A 107 -46.48 -16.63 138.14
C ALA A 107 -46.01 -17.63 137.07
N GLN A 108 -45.90 -18.92 137.40
CA GLN A 108 -45.53 -19.97 136.44
C GLN A 108 -46.54 -20.11 135.28
N LYS A 109 -47.84 -20.03 135.55
CA LYS A 109 -48.87 -20.02 134.50
C LYS A 109 -48.69 -18.82 133.56
N THR A 110 -48.29 -17.68 134.10
CA THR A 110 -48.09 -16.46 133.32
C THR A 110 -46.82 -16.57 132.48
N GLN A 111 -45.73 -17.11 133.02
CA GLN A 111 -44.51 -17.45 132.25
C GLN A 111 -44.79 -18.46 131.13
N LEU A 112 -45.67 -19.43 131.35
CA LEU A 112 -46.09 -20.36 130.29
C LEU A 112 -46.80 -19.64 129.13
N ARG A 113 -47.68 -18.67 129.43
CA ARG A 113 -48.34 -17.85 128.40
C ARG A 113 -47.34 -17.02 127.59
N VAL A 114 -46.32 -16.45 128.24
CA VAL A 114 -45.21 -15.75 127.55
C VAL A 114 -44.49 -16.69 126.58
N ALA A 115 -44.14 -17.90 127.02
CA ALA A 115 -43.48 -18.88 126.16
C ALA A 115 -44.36 -19.32 124.96
N GLU A 116 -45.66 -19.51 125.18
CA GLU A 116 -46.63 -19.83 124.12
C GLU A 116 -46.76 -18.68 123.10
N ALA A 117 -46.80 -17.44 123.57
CA ALA A 117 -46.84 -16.25 122.72
C ALA A 117 -45.57 -16.12 121.87
N GLN A 118 -44.39 -16.34 122.46
CA GLN A 118 -43.12 -16.33 121.73
C GLN A 118 -43.07 -17.42 120.64
N LEU A 119 -43.49 -18.64 120.96
CA LEU A 119 -43.52 -19.73 119.98
C LEU A 119 -44.48 -19.42 118.81
N LYS A 120 -45.63 -18.79 119.10
CA LYS A 120 -46.55 -18.32 118.07
C LYS A 120 -45.91 -17.24 117.19
N ALA A 121 -45.17 -16.30 117.77
CA ALA A 121 -44.45 -15.27 117.04
C ALA A 121 -43.37 -15.87 116.12
N ASP A 122 -42.53 -16.76 116.65
CA ASP A 122 -41.48 -17.45 115.88
C ASP A 122 -42.07 -18.23 114.69
N ARG A 123 -43.23 -18.88 114.89
CA ARG A 123 -43.93 -19.60 113.82
C ARG A 123 -44.42 -18.66 112.73
N LEU A 124 -44.99 -17.51 113.09
CA LEU A 124 -45.42 -16.50 112.11
C LEU A 124 -44.25 -15.93 111.33
N GLN A 125 -43.13 -15.65 111.99
CA GLN A 125 -41.90 -15.16 111.34
C GLN A 125 -41.33 -16.20 110.36
N LEU A 126 -41.32 -17.48 110.74
CA LEU A 126 -40.86 -18.57 109.87
C LEU A 126 -41.74 -18.72 108.62
N GLU A 127 -43.07 -18.63 108.75
CA GLU A 127 -43.97 -18.69 107.60
C GLU A 127 -43.82 -17.48 106.66
N ALA A 128 -43.55 -16.29 107.22
CA ALA A 128 -43.23 -15.11 106.42
C ALA A 128 -41.92 -15.30 105.63
N GLN A 129 -40.87 -15.83 106.26
CA GLN A 129 -39.59 -16.13 105.60
C GLN A 129 -39.73 -17.20 104.51
N LYS A 130 -40.49 -18.27 104.75
CA LYS A 130 -40.78 -19.29 103.72
C LYS A 130 -41.49 -18.69 102.52
N THR A 131 -42.42 -17.76 102.75
CA THR A 131 -43.14 -17.08 101.67
C THR A 131 -42.20 -16.18 100.87
N GLN A 132 -41.33 -15.42 101.52
CA GLN A 132 -40.29 -14.62 100.86
C GLN A 132 -39.34 -15.48 100.03
N LEU A 133 -38.91 -16.63 100.56
CA LEU A 133 -38.05 -17.57 99.83
C LEU A 133 -38.72 -18.10 98.56
N LYS A 134 -39.99 -18.51 98.63
CA LYS A 134 -40.74 -18.95 97.44
C LYS A 134 -40.85 -17.86 96.37
N VAL A 135 -41.05 -16.61 96.78
CA VAL A 135 -41.08 -15.47 95.85
C VAL A 135 -39.71 -15.27 95.19
N ALA A 136 -38.62 -15.32 95.97
CA ALA A 136 -37.27 -15.20 95.45
C ALA A 136 -36.91 -16.35 94.48
N GLU A 137 -37.32 -17.58 94.78
CA GLU A 137 -37.14 -18.74 93.89
C GLU A 137 -37.91 -18.56 92.56
N ALA A 138 -39.13 -18.05 92.61
CA ALA A 138 -39.92 -17.77 91.42
C ALA A 138 -39.27 -16.66 90.56
N GLN A 139 -38.79 -15.59 91.19
CA GLN A 139 -38.07 -14.51 90.52
C GLN A 139 -36.76 -15.00 89.88
N LEU A 140 -36.02 -15.86 90.56
CA LEU A 140 -34.79 -16.45 90.03
C LEU A 140 -35.07 -17.32 88.81
N LYS A 141 -36.12 -18.16 88.84
CA LYS A 141 -36.52 -18.97 87.68
C LYS A 141 -36.93 -18.10 86.49
N ALA A 142 -37.68 -17.03 86.73
CA ALA A 142 -38.06 -16.09 85.68
C ALA A 142 -36.82 -15.41 85.06
N ALA A 143 -35.86 -14.96 85.87
CA ALA A 143 -34.62 -14.36 85.40
C ALA A 143 -33.75 -15.35 84.61
N GLN A 144 -33.68 -16.62 85.03
CA GLN A 144 -32.98 -17.68 84.30
C GLN A 144 -33.61 -17.93 82.92
N SER A 145 -34.93 -17.98 82.82
CA SER A 145 -35.63 -18.13 81.55
C SER A 145 -35.34 -16.95 80.61
N GLN A 146 -35.42 -15.71 81.12
CA GLN A 146 -35.12 -14.51 80.34
C GLN A 146 -33.67 -14.48 79.85
N LEU A 147 -32.72 -14.94 80.66
CA LEU A 147 -31.32 -15.04 80.27
C LEU A 147 -31.12 -16.04 79.14
N GLU A 148 -31.81 -17.18 79.19
CA GLU A 148 -31.70 -18.21 78.16
C GLU A 148 -32.31 -17.76 76.84
N ASP A 149 -33.47 -17.08 76.89
CA ASP A 149 -34.07 -16.44 75.71
C ASP A 149 -33.13 -15.38 75.10
N ALA A 150 -32.49 -14.56 75.94
CA ALA A 150 -31.54 -13.54 75.48
C ALA A 150 -30.30 -14.16 74.81
N LYS A 151 -29.77 -15.27 75.34
CA LYS A 151 -28.66 -16.01 74.71
C LYS A 151 -29.07 -16.57 73.34
N SER A 152 -30.24 -17.20 73.26
CA SER A 152 -30.77 -17.74 71.99
C SER A 152 -30.94 -16.64 70.93
N GLN A 153 -31.44 -15.47 71.33
CA GLN A 153 -31.55 -14.31 70.44
C GLN A 153 -30.16 -13.79 69.99
N LEU A 154 -29.19 -13.77 70.89
CA LEU A 154 -27.82 -13.35 70.58
C LEU A 154 -27.14 -14.31 69.59
N GLU A 155 -27.25 -15.62 69.80
CA GLU A 155 -26.72 -16.63 68.88
C GLU A 155 -27.34 -16.50 67.49
N LYS A 156 -28.66 -16.29 67.41
CA LYS A 156 -29.35 -16.04 66.14
C LYS A 156 -28.82 -14.78 65.45
N ALA A 157 -28.67 -13.67 66.18
CA ALA A 157 -28.15 -12.42 65.64
C ALA A 157 -26.70 -12.55 65.14
N GLN A 158 -25.87 -13.34 65.85
CA GLN A 158 -24.51 -13.65 65.41
C GLN A 158 -24.50 -14.44 64.10
N SER A 159 -25.35 -15.47 63.99
CA SER A 159 -25.49 -16.27 62.76
C SER A 159 -25.96 -15.42 61.58
N GLU A 160 -26.95 -14.54 61.79
CA GLU A 160 -27.44 -13.60 60.77
C GLU A 160 -26.34 -12.61 60.33
N LEU A 161 -25.53 -12.12 61.27
CA LEU A 161 -24.41 -11.22 60.98
C LEU A 161 -23.32 -11.92 60.16
N GLU A 162 -22.98 -13.17 60.49
CA GLU A 162 -22.01 -13.96 59.73
C GLU A 162 -22.49 -14.22 58.29
N ALA A 163 -23.76 -14.58 58.12
CA ALA A 163 -24.37 -14.75 56.80
C ALA A 163 -24.33 -13.45 55.99
N ALA A 164 -24.66 -12.30 56.60
CA ALA A 164 -24.60 -11.00 55.95
C ALA A 164 -23.17 -10.61 55.55
N ARG A 165 -22.16 -10.93 56.37
CA ARG A 165 -20.74 -10.71 56.03
C ARG A 165 -20.31 -11.56 54.83
N ALA A 166 -20.67 -12.83 54.78
CA ALA A 166 -20.36 -13.72 53.65
C ALA A 166 -21.03 -13.24 52.35
N GLN A 167 -22.28 -12.77 52.43
CA GLN A 167 -22.96 -12.16 51.28
C GLN A 167 -22.27 -10.89 50.80
N LEU A 168 -21.84 -10.01 51.72
CA LEU A 168 -21.11 -8.79 51.39
C LEU A 168 -19.76 -9.09 50.72
N GLU A 169 -19.02 -10.09 51.20
CA GLU A 169 -17.76 -10.52 50.60
C GLU A 169 -17.96 -11.09 49.19
N THR A 170 -19.01 -11.86 48.99
CA THR A 170 -19.41 -12.36 47.66
C THR A 170 -19.75 -11.20 46.72
N ALA A 171 -20.55 -10.24 47.18
CA ALA A 171 -20.93 -9.06 46.39
C ALA A 171 -19.72 -8.19 46.02
N ARG A 172 -18.77 -8.01 46.95
CA ARG A 172 -17.50 -7.32 46.67
C ARG A 172 -16.67 -8.03 45.61
N SER A 173 -16.56 -9.35 45.70
CA SER A 173 -15.83 -10.15 44.71
C SER A 173 -16.46 -10.05 43.32
N GLN A 174 -17.80 -10.10 43.24
CA GLN A 174 -18.54 -9.90 41.99
C GLN A 174 -18.34 -8.50 41.41
N LEU A 175 -18.35 -7.46 42.26
CA LEU A 175 -18.11 -6.09 41.84
C LEU A 175 -16.70 -5.90 41.26
N GLU A 176 -15.67 -6.46 41.91
CA GLU A 176 -14.30 -6.39 41.40
C GLU A 176 -14.14 -7.15 40.08
N ALA A 177 -14.76 -8.33 39.95
CA ALA A 177 -14.80 -9.06 38.68
C ALA A 177 -15.48 -8.23 37.57
N ALA A 178 -16.60 -7.58 37.87
CA ALA A 178 -17.31 -6.71 36.91
C ALA A 178 -16.47 -5.50 36.50
N LYS A 179 -15.74 -4.86 37.43
CA LYS A 179 -14.82 -3.76 37.12
C LYS A 179 -13.67 -4.22 36.22
N ALA A 180 -13.08 -5.37 36.51
CA ALA A 180 -12.02 -5.94 35.68
C ALA A 180 -12.52 -6.24 34.26
N GLN A 181 -13.72 -6.81 34.14
CA GLN A 181 -14.35 -7.06 32.84
C GLN A 181 -14.62 -5.76 32.07
N ALA A 182 -15.15 -4.73 32.73
CA ALA A 182 -15.38 -3.42 32.13
C ALA A 182 -14.08 -2.76 31.61
N ALA A 183 -12.97 -2.91 32.34
CA ALA A 183 -11.67 -2.43 31.91
C ALA A 183 -11.17 -3.17 30.64
N ILE A 184 -11.35 -4.49 30.59
CA ILE A 184 -11.02 -5.31 29.41
C ILE A 184 -11.84 -4.86 28.20
N ASP A 185 -13.16 -4.66 28.37
CA ASP A 185 -14.04 -4.28 27.27
C ASP A 185 -13.78 -2.85 26.80
N SER A 186 -13.41 -1.94 27.70
CA SER A 186 -12.93 -0.61 27.35
C SER A 186 -11.65 -0.66 26.50
N ALA A 187 -10.67 -1.49 26.88
CA ALA A 187 -9.44 -1.67 26.10
C ALA A 187 -9.71 -2.26 24.71
N LYS A 188 -10.62 -3.25 24.60
CA LYS A 188 -11.05 -3.80 23.30
C LYS A 188 -11.72 -2.74 22.42
N LEU A 189 -12.55 -1.89 23.00
CA LEU A 189 -13.23 -0.80 22.27
C LEU A 189 -12.22 0.21 21.72
N GLU A 190 -11.22 0.61 22.50
CA GLU A 190 -10.16 1.51 22.03
C GLU A 190 -9.31 0.87 20.92
N ALA A 191 -8.95 -0.41 21.05
CA ALA A 191 -8.27 -1.14 19.98
C ALA A 191 -9.09 -1.19 18.68
N ALA A 192 -10.41 -1.42 18.79
CA ALA A 192 -11.31 -1.42 17.63
C ALA A 192 -11.40 -0.03 16.97
N LYS A 193 -11.45 1.05 17.75
CA LYS A 193 -11.43 2.43 17.23
C LYS A 193 -10.15 2.73 16.46
N LEU A 194 -8.99 2.36 17.01
CA LEU A 194 -7.69 2.53 16.34
C LEU A 194 -7.62 1.75 15.03
N SER A 195 -8.10 0.50 15.03
CA SER A 195 -8.18 -0.33 13.81
C SER A 195 -9.08 0.30 12.75
N LEU A 196 -10.24 0.83 13.14
CA LEU A 196 -11.15 1.53 12.23
C LEU A 196 -10.50 2.80 11.64
N GLN A 197 -9.77 3.57 12.45
CA GLN A 197 -9.04 4.75 11.98
C GLN A 197 -7.95 4.35 10.97
N ALA A 198 -7.17 3.31 11.26
CA ALA A 198 -6.18 2.78 10.33
C ALA A 198 -6.83 2.34 9.01
N CYS A 199 -7.96 1.63 9.08
CA CYS A 199 -8.72 1.22 7.90
C CYS A 199 -9.19 2.42 7.06
N LYS A 200 -9.72 3.48 7.69
CA LYS A 200 -10.09 4.74 7.01
C LYS A 200 -8.89 5.37 6.29
N THR A 201 -7.74 5.49 6.95
CA THR A 201 -6.54 6.06 6.32
C THR A 201 -6.06 5.23 5.13
N ARG A 202 -6.14 3.90 5.22
CA ARG A 202 -5.79 2.98 4.13
C ARG A 202 -6.76 3.13 2.96
N PHE A 203 -8.06 3.27 3.22
CA PHE A 203 -9.07 3.52 2.21
C PHE A 203 -8.83 4.84 1.47
N ASP A 204 -8.56 5.93 2.20
CA ASP A 204 -8.28 7.24 1.59
C ASP A 204 -7.01 7.20 0.71
N SER A 205 -5.98 6.49 1.17
CA SER A 205 -4.75 6.29 0.39
C SER A 205 -5.01 5.48 -0.88
N ALA A 206 -5.75 4.36 -0.78
CA ALA A 206 -6.15 3.56 -1.93
C ALA A 206 -6.98 4.36 -2.94
N LYS A 207 -7.90 5.21 -2.45
CA LYS A 207 -8.68 6.12 -3.30
C LYS A 207 -7.77 7.10 -4.07
N LYS A 208 -6.79 7.71 -3.41
CA LYS A 208 -5.81 8.60 -4.08
C LYS A 208 -4.97 7.85 -5.12
N GLN A 209 -4.53 6.63 -4.82
CA GLN A 209 -3.79 5.79 -5.76
C GLN A 209 -4.63 5.43 -6.99
N LEU A 210 -5.91 5.12 -6.81
CA LEU A 210 -6.84 4.85 -7.90
C LEU A 210 -7.01 6.05 -8.82
N GLU A 211 -7.21 7.26 -8.26
CA GLU A 211 -7.33 8.48 -9.06
C GLU A 211 -6.02 8.80 -9.82
N ALA A 212 -4.86 8.59 -9.19
CA ALA A 212 -3.57 8.74 -9.87
C ALA A 212 -3.39 7.71 -11.00
N ALA A 213 -3.84 6.47 -10.80
CA ALA A 213 -3.80 5.43 -11.84
C ALA A 213 -4.71 5.77 -13.03
N LYS A 214 -5.92 6.29 -12.78
CA LYS A 214 -6.81 6.80 -13.83
C LYS A 214 -6.14 7.92 -14.63
N GLY A 215 -5.51 8.89 -13.96
CA GLY A 215 -4.79 9.96 -14.63
C GLY A 215 -3.65 9.46 -15.53
N ARG A 216 -2.87 8.47 -15.07
CA ARG A 216 -1.83 7.83 -15.88
C ARG A 216 -2.39 7.08 -17.07
N PHE A 217 -3.53 6.40 -16.91
CA PHE A 217 -4.19 5.70 -17.99
C PHE A 217 -4.64 6.67 -19.10
N GLU A 218 -5.31 7.77 -18.74
CA GLU A 218 -5.71 8.80 -19.71
C GLU A 218 -4.50 9.44 -20.42
N ALA A 219 -3.41 9.70 -19.68
CA ALA A 219 -2.19 10.21 -20.29
C ALA A 219 -1.57 9.21 -21.30
N ALA A 220 -1.52 7.93 -20.95
CA ALA A 220 -1.02 6.89 -21.83
C ALA A 220 -1.91 6.73 -23.08
N LYS A 221 -3.23 6.84 -22.93
CA LYS A 221 -4.17 6.83 -24.04
C LYS A 221 -3.91 8.00 -25.00
N ASN A 222 -3.76 9.22 -24.49
CA ASN A 222 -3.45 10.39 -25.31
C ASN A 222 -2.10 10.26 -26.04
N GLN A 223 -1.09 9.67 -25.40
CA GLN A 223 0.19 9.38 -26.04
C GLN A 223 0.06 8.37 -27.18
N LEU A 224 -0.76 7.33 -27.00
CA LEU A 224 -1.03 6.34 -28.03
C LEU A 224 -1.76 6.97 -29.23
N ASP A 225 -2.75 7.83 -28.99
CA ASP A 225 -3.47 8.55 -30.04
C ASP A 225 -2.53 9.48 -30.83
N ALA A 226 -1.63 10.19 -30.13
CA ALA A 226 -0.62 11.04 -30.74
C ALA A 226 0.38 10.23 -31.59
N ALA A 227 0.88 9.11 -31.07
CA ALA A 227 1.77 8.21 -31.80
C ALA A 227 1.10 7.64 -33.06
N THR A 228 -0.18 7.25 -32.95
CA THR A 228 -0.98 6.75 -34.07
C THR A 228 -1.12 7.83 -35.16
N THR A 229 -1.38 9.07 -34.77
CA THR A 229 -1.44 10.21 -35.70
C THR A 229 -0.10 10.48 -36.36
N SER A 230 1.01 10.44 -35.60
CA SER A 230 2.36 10.61 -36.12
C SER A 230 2.72 9.54 -37.15
N MET A 231 2.46 8.26 -36.84
CA MET A 231 2.71 7.16 -37.77
C MET A 231 1.88 7.28 -39.05
N ALA A 232 0.63 7.75 -38.96
CA ALA A 232 -0.19 8.00 -40.14
C ALA A 232 0.42 9.11 -41.04
N ALA A 233 0.96 10.18 -40.43
CA ALA A 233 1.64 11.24 -41.15
C ALA A 233 2.94 10.76 -41.80
N GLU A 234 3.79 10.03 -41.07
CA GLU A 234 5.02 9.43 -41.61
C GLU A 234 4.72 8.48 -42.77
N LYS A 235 3.68 7.65 -42.64
CA LYS A 235 3.24 6.77 -43.73
C LYS A 235 2.87 7.57 -44.99
N SER A 236 2.14 8.67 -44.83
CA SER A 236 1.78 9.55 -45.96
C SER A 236 3.01 10.14 -46.63
N GLN A 237 3.98 10.63 -45.85
CA GLN A 237 5.24 11.17 -46.39
C GLN A 237 6.03 10.11 -47.16
N LEU A 238 6.07 8.88 -46.66
CA LEU A 238 6.75 7.76 -47.30
C LEU A 238 6.07 7.38 -48.64
N GLU A 239 4.74 7.45 -48.72
CA GLU A 239 4.03 7.29 -50.00
C GLU A 239 4.34 8.43 -50.98
N ASP A 240 4.40 9.67 -50.53
CA ASP A 240 4.79 10.82 -51.37
C ASP A 240 6.23 10.69 -51.90
N GLU A 241 7.17 10.29 -51.06
CA GLU A 241 8.56 10.03 -51.45
C GLU A 241 8.67 8.89 -52.45
N LYS A 242 7.93 7.79 -52.23
CA LYS A 242 7.85 6.68 -53.17
C LYS A 242 7.35 7.15 -54.54
N ALA A 243 6.30 7.97 -54.58
CA ALA A 243 5.78 8.53 -55.83
C ALA A 243 6.83 9.40 -56.55
N LYS A 244 7.54 10.26 -55.82
CA LYS A 244 8.64 11.08 -56.37
C LYS A 244 9.78 10.23 -56.94
N LEU A 245 10.20 9.19 -56.23
CA LEU A 245 11.22 8.25 -56.71
C LEU A 245 10.77 7.53 -57.97
N GLN A 246 9.50 7.12 -58.03
CA GLN A 246 8.95 6.46 -59.22
C GLN A 246 8.93 7.39 -60.44
N ILE A 247 8.60 8.67 -60.27
CA ILE A 247 8.73 9.68 -61.34
C ILE A 247 10.19 9.77 -61.81
N LYS A 248 11.13 9.85 -60.87
CA LYS A 248 12.56 9.97 -61.20
C LYS A 248 13.12 8.75 -61.93
N VAL A 249 12.64 7.55 -61.58
CA VAL A 249 12.97 6.31 -62.32
C VAL A 249 12.48 6.42 -63.76
N SER A 250 11.23 6.82 -63.99
CA SER A 250 10.69 7.01 -65.34
C SER A 250 11.47 8.07 -66.14
N GLU A 251 11.90 9.17 -65.51
CA GLU A 251 12.75 10.18 -66.15
C GLU A 251 14.10 9.61 -66.59
N LEU A 252 14.76 8.86 -65.69
CA LEU A 252 16.04 8.20 -66.00
C LEU A 252 15.90 7.13 -67.08
N GLU A 253 14.80 6.38 -67.11
CA GLU A 253 14.52 5.41 -68.17
C GLU A 253 14.34 6.10 -69.54
N ALA A 254 13.66 7.24 -69.57
CA ALA A 254 13.51 8.06 -70.77
C ALA A 254 14.84 8.65 -71.24
N GLU A 255 15.68 9.12 -70.32
CA GLU A 255 17.01 9.63 -70.62
C GLU A 255 17.94 8.52 -71.15
N LYS A 256 17.92 7.35 -70.51
CA LYS A 256 18.64 6.17 -70.99
C LYS A 256 18.24 5.81 -72.42
N SER A 257 16.94 5.81 -72.73
CA SER A 257 16.44 5.54 -74.09
C SER A 257 16.93 6.56 -75.11
N LYS A 258 16.99 7.85 -74.75
CA LYS A 258 17.57 8.90 -75.59
C LYS A 258 19.07 8.68 -75.84
N LEU A 259 19.81 8.31 -74.81
CA LEU A 259 21.24 8.00 -74.92
C LEU A 259 21.48 6.76 -75.80
N GLU A 260 20.69 5.70 -75.66
CA GLU A 260 20.76 4.52 -76.53
C GLU A 260 20.49 4.87 -78.01
N ALA A 261 19.51 5.75 -78.26
CA ALA A 261 19.25 6.26 -79.61
C ALA A 261 20.41 7.10 -80.16
N ALA A 262 21.02 7.96 -79.33
CA ALA A 262 22.19 8.75 -79.71
C ALA A 262 23.42 7.88 -80.01
N VAL A 263 23.65 6.82 -79.22
CA VAL A 263 24.71 5.83 -79.49
C VAL A 263 24.46 5.14 -80.82
N SER A 264 23.24 4.66 -81.05
CA SER A 264 22.85 4.03 -82.33
C SER A 264 23.06 4.96 -83.53
N GLN A 265 22.76 6.26 -83.34
CA GLN A 265 23.00 7.28 -84.36
C GLN A 265 24.50 7.50 -84.60
N CYS A 266 25.32 7.60 -83.54
CA CYS A 266 26.78 7.67 -83.67
C CYS A 266 27.36 6.44 -84.39
N ASP A 267 26.86 5.24 -84.09
CA ASP A 267 27.28 4.01 -84.77
C ASP A 267 26.90 4.04 -86.26
N ALA A 268 25.71 4.53 -86.60
CA ALA A 268 25.29 4.73 -87.98
C ALA A 268 26.17 5.75 -88.71
N ASP A 269 26.48 6.89 -88.07
CA ASP A 269 27.33 7.92 -88.65
C ASP A 269 28.78 7.46 -88.78
N LYS A 270 29.28 6.66 -87.82
CA LYS A 270 30.57 5.97 -87.94
C LYS A 270 30.60 5.04 -89.15
N SER A 271 29.56 4.23 -89.36
CA SER A 271 29.48 3.34 -90.53
C SER A 271 29.48 4.13 -91.84
N LYS A 272 28.74 5.25 -91.92
CA LYS A 272 28.75 6.13 -93.10
C LYS A 272 30.14 6.69 -93.36
N LEU A 273 30.81 7.19 -92.33
CA LEU A 273 32.17 7.71 -92.44
C LEU A 273 33.16 6.61 -92.88
N GLU A 274 33.02 5.39 -92.38
CA GLU A 274 33.83 4.25 -92.85
C GLU A 274 33.63 3.96 -94.34
N ASP A 275 32.39 4.06 -94.84
CA ASP A 275 32.08 3.88 -96.25
C ASP A 275 32.56 5.05 -97.12
N GLU A 276 32.46 6.28 -96.64
CA GLU A 276 33.06 7.46 -97.29
C GLU A 276 34.59 7.34 -97.35
N ILE A 277 35.24 6.86 -96.28
CA ILE A 277 36.68 6.57 -96.26
C ILE A 277 37.03 5.49 -97.27
N LYS A 278 36.25 4.41 -97.39
CA LYS A 278 36.47 3.39 -98.43
C LYS A 278 36.34 3.98 -99.83
N THR A 279 35.33 4.81 -100.06
CA THR A 279 35.06 5.42 -101.37
C THR A 279 36.19 6.38 -101.76
N THR A 280 36.55 7.30 -100.87
CA THR A 280 37.68 8.23 -101.09
C THR A 280 39.00 7.48 -101.24
N LYS A 281 39.22 6.39 -100.52
CA LYS A 281 40.40 5.52 -100.73
C LYS A 281 40.43 4.91 -102.13
N ALA A 282 39.30 4.41 -102.63
CA ALA A 282 39.18 3.90 -103.99
C ALA A 282 39.40 5.01 -105.05
N GLU A 283 38.91 6.22 -104.79
CA GLU A 283 39.18 7.40 -105.63
C GLU A 283 40.66 7.77 -105.66
N VAL A 284 41.36 7.73 -104.52
CA VAL A 284 42.81 7.95 -104.45
C VAL A 284 43.57 6.87 -105.23
N GLU A 285 43.17 5.60 -105.11
CA GLU A 285 43.78 4.51 -105.88
C GLU A 285 43.59 4.71 -107.39
N THR A 286 42.39 5.09 -107.84
CA THR A 286 42.11 5.39 -109.27
C THR A 286 42.84 6.62 -109.77
N LEU A 287 42.94 7.68 -108.97
CA LEU A 287 43.74 8.86 -109.31
C LEU A 287 45.23 8.53 -109.38
N SER A 288 45.75 7.66 -108.50
CA SER A 288 47.14 7.20 -108.58
C SER A 288 47.41 6.36 -109.83
N ALA A 289 46.46 5.52 -110.24
CA ALA A 289 46.56 4.76 -111.48
C ALA A 289 46.57 5.68 -112.71
N LYS A 290 45.73 6.74 -112.70
CA LYS A 290 45.77 7.79 -113.73
C LYS A 290 47.09 8.55 -113.74
N ALA A 291 47.65 8.88 -112.58
CA ALA A 291 48.96 9.54 -112.49
C ALA A 291 50.07 8.67 -113.09
N ALA A 292 50.08 7.37 -112.78
CA ALA A 292 51.03 6.42 -113.35
C ALA A 292 50.89 6.26 -114.87
N ASP A 293 49.65 6.27 -115.40
CA ASP A 293 49.41 6.25 -116.84
C ASP A 293 49.85 7.55 -117.54
N LEU A 294 49.63 8.71 -116.91
CA LEU A 294 50.12 9.99 -117.42
C LEU A 294 51.66 10.04 -117.43
N GLU A 295 52.34 9.50 -116.41
CA GLU A 295 53.80 9.37 -116.41
C GLU A 295 54.29 8.50 -117.58
N LYS A 296 53.65 7.37 -117.85
CA LYS A 296 53.97 6.53 -119.03
C LYS A 296 53.79 7.28 -120.35
N GLN A 297 52.72 8.07 -120.47
CA GLN A 297 52.48 8.90 -121.65
C GLN A 297 53.56 9.97 -121.81
N LEU A 298 53.99 10.61 -120.73
CA LEU A 298 55.08 11.59 -120.72
C LEU A 298 56.42 10.96 -121.14
N GLU A 299 56.72 9.76 -120.65
CA GLU A 299 57.93 9.02 -121.01
C GLU A 299 57.94 8.60 -122.49
N GLN A 300 56.77 8.22 -123.02
CA GLN A 300 56.59 7.91 -124.43
C GLN A 300 56.74 9.16 -125.31
N ALA A 301 56.11 10.28 -124.93
CA ALA A 301 56.25 11.55 -125.64
C ALA A 301 57.71 12.04 -125.69
N ASN A 302 58.47 11.84 -124.62
CA ASN A 302 59.91 12.15 -124.59
C ASN A 302 60.73 11.26 -125.54
N LYS A 303 60.39 9.98 -125.67
CA LYS A 303 61.02 9.09 -126.66
C LYS A 303 60.72 9.52 -128.09
N ASP A 304 59.48 9.92 -128.36
CA ASP A 304 59.06 10.36 -129.70
C ASP A 304 59.68 11.71 -130.06
N ASN A 305 59.80 12.64 -129.10
CA ASN A 305 60.49 13.91 -129.31
C ASN A 305 61.99 13.71 -129.61
N LYS A 306 62.65 12.75 -128.95
CA LYS A 306 64.04 12.37 -129.25
C LYS A 306 64.19 11.82 -130.67
N LYS A 307 63.27 10.96 -131.12
CA LYS A 307 63.24 10.45 -132.51
C LYS A 307 63.08 11.57 -133.54
N LEU A 308 62.15 12.49 -133.31
CA LEU A 308 61.94 13.65 -134.18
C LEU A 308 63.17 14.55 -134.25
N GLN A 309 63.90 14.68 -133.14
CA GLN A 309 65.14 15.44 -133.07
C GLN A 309 66.26 14.78 -133.88
N ASP A 310 66.39 13.44 -133.80
CA ASP A 310 67.34 12.66 -134.60
C ASP A 310 67.00 12.72 -136.11
N GLU A 311 65.71 12.66 -136.49
CA GLU A 311 65.26 12.84 -137.87
C GLU A 311 65.57 14.24 -138.41
N LYS A 312 65.39 15.28 -137.59
CA LYS A 312 65.71 16.66 -137.97
C LYS A 312 67.20 16.82 -138.28
N THR A 313 68.09 16.26 -137.46
CA THR A 313 69.54 16.33 -137.72
C THR A 313 69.95 15.65 -139.02
N LYS A 314 69.25 14.58 -139.40
CA LYS A 314 69.50 13.83 -140.63
C LYS A 314 69.08 14.60 -141.88
N LEU A 315 67.94 15.28 -141.82
CA LEU A 315 67.44 16.14 -142.90
C LEU A 315 68.32 17.37 -143.13
N ASP A 316 68.88 17.96 -142.06
CA ASP A 316 69.79 19.10 -142.17
C ASP A 316 71.11 18.72 -142.90
N GLU A 317 71.62 17.49 -142.72
CA GLU A 317 72.80 16.98 -143.44
C GLU A 317 72.53 16.74 -144.94
N GLU A 318 71.36 16.19 -145.30
CA GLU A 318 70.96 15.96 -146.71
C GLU A 318 70.76 17.27 -147.49
N LEU A 319 70.22 18.30 -146.82
CA LEU A 319 69.95 19.60 -147.44
C LEU A 319 71.24 20.36 -147.77
N GLU A 320 72.28 20.21 -146.95
CA GLU A 320 73.58 20.84 -147.18
C GLU A 320 74.39 20.14 -148.28
N GLN A 321 74.25 18.81 -148.42
CA GLN A 321 74.78 18.07 -149.58
C GLN A 321 74.18 18.59 -150.90
N GLN A 322 72.85 18.72 -150.97
CA GLN A 322 72.18 19.16 -152.20
C GLN A 322 72.59 20.58 -152.65
N LYS A 323 72.85 21.51 -151.71
CA LYS A 323 73.32 22.85 -152.07
C LYS A 323 74.70 22.82 -152.73
N SER A 324 75.63 22.02 -152.22
CA SER A 324 76.99 21.92 -152.76
C SER A 324 77.00 21.37 -154.19
N GLU A 325 76.08 20.45 -154.49
CA GLU A 325 75.95 19.81 -155.79
C GLU A 325 75.33 20.76 -156.83
N LEU A 326 74.41 21.62 -156.40
CA LEU A 326 73.81 22.66 -157.23
C LEU A 326 74.83 23.74 -157.64
N ASP A 327 75.72 24.15 -156.73
CA ASP A 327 76.74 25.16 -157.02
C ASP A 327 77.77 24.67 -158.05
N LEU A 328 78.16 23.39 -157.98
CA LEU A 328 79.04 22.77 -158.98
C LEU A 328 78.42 22.71 -160.38
N GLN A 329 77.12 22.40 -160.48
CA GLN A 329 76.41 22.39 -161.76
C GLN A 329 76.33 23.80 -162.36
N LYS A 330 76.13 24.82 -161.53
CA LYS A 330 76.02 26.20 -161.99
C LYS A 330 77.33 26.69 -162.62
N THR A 331 78.48 26.38 -162.02
CA THR A 331 79.80 26.71 -162.59
C THR A 331 80.06 26.01 -163.93
N ALA A 332 79.61 24.76 -164.09
CA ALA A 332 79.83 24.00 -165.32
C ALA A 332 79.02 24.56 -166.52
N PHE A 333 77.82 25.08 -166.27
CA PHE A 333 77.01 25.69 -167.33
C PHE A 333 77.57 27.03 -167.83
N GLU A 334 78.14 27.85 -166.94
CA GLU A 334 78.72 29.16 -167.30
C GLU A 334 79.96 29.01 -168.20
N GLU A 335 80.78 27.97 -168.01
CA GLU A 335 81.92 27.69 -168.88
C GLU A 335 81.49 27.20 -170.27
N ARG A 336 80.41 26.40 -170.35
CA ARG A 336 79.89 25.88 -171.63
C ARG A 336 79.35 26.98 -172.55
N ILE A 337 78.77 28.03 -171.98
CA ILE A 337 78.26 29.18 -172.73
C ILE A 337 79.40 29.97 -173.38
N LYS A 338 80.52 30.17 -172.67
CA LYS A 338 81.70 30.87 -173.22
C LYS A 338 82.31 30.17 -174.44
N VAL A 339 82.40 28.83 -174.42
CA VAL A 339 82.97 28.05 -175.54
C VAL A 339 82.11 28.16 -176.80
N LEU A 340 80.79 28.16 -176.65
CA LEU A 340 79.86 28.25 -177.78
C LEU A 340 79.84 29.64 -178.44
N GLU A 341 80.09 30.71 -177.68
CA GLU A 341 80.20 32.07 -178.22
C GLU A 341 81.50 32.26 -179.05
N GLU A 342 82.60 31.59 -178.68
CA GLU A 342 83.85 31.62 -179.45
C GLU A 342 83.77 30.80 -180.76
N GLU A 343 83.07 29.67 -180.76
CA GLU A 343 82.82 28.85 -181.96
C GLU A 343 81.92 29.58 -182.98
N SER A 344 80.91 30.30 -182.51
CA SER A 344 80.02 31.12 -183.36
C SER A 344 80.76 32.24 -184.09
N ASN A 345 81.68 32.93 -183.39
CA ASN A 345 82.44 34.03 -183.98
C ASN A 345 83.50 33.57 -185.00
N LYS A 346 84.04 32.35 -184.88
CA LYS A 346 84.93 31.75 -185.89
C LYS A 346 84.20 31.40 -187.19
N LEU A 347 82.97 30.90 -187.11
CA LEU A 347 82.18 30.53 -188.29
C LEU A 347 81.75 31.75 -189.13
N HIS A 348 81.65 32.92 -188.51
CA HIS A 348 81.30 34.17 -189.19
C HIS A 348 82.44 34.74 -190.06
N ALA A 349 83.71 34.42 -189.74
CA ALA A 349 84.88 34.89 -190.48
C ALA A 349 85.19 34.06 -191.75
N ASP A 350 84.91 32.76 -191.75
CA ASP A 350 85.19 31.89 -192.91
C ASP A 350 84.21 32.10 -194.08
N LYS A 351 82.99 32.55 -193.78
CA LYS A 351 81.97 32.80 -194.83
C LYS A 351 82.29 34.03 -195.68
N THR A 352 83.03 35.00 -195.14
CA THR A 352 83.45 36.21 -195.87
C THR A 352 84.60 35.93 -196.86
N TYR A 353 85.39 34.87 -196.65
CA TYR A 353 86.48 34.47 -197.56
C TYR A 353 85.99 33.74 -198.82
N ALA A 354 84.92 32.94 -198.72
CA ALA A 354 84.34 32.25 -199.87
C ALA A 354 83.69 33.21 -200.90
N GLY A 355 83.21 34.37 -200.45
CA GLY A 355 82.66 35.42 -201.31
C GLY A 355 83.69 36.09 -202.24
N ASN A 356 84.97 36.11 -201.86
CA ASN A 356 86.02 36.77 -202.64
C ASN A 356 86.75 35.84 -203.63
N TRP A 357 86.66 34.51 -203.48
CA TRP A 357 87.32 33.57 -204.40
C TRP A 357 86.50 33.29 -205.66
N ALA A 358 85.16 33.26 -205.56
CA ALA A 358 84.29 33.06 -206.72
C ALA A 358 84.33 34.25 -207.71
N PHE A 359 84.46 35.48 -207.21
CA PHE A 359 84.64 36.70 -208.02
C PHE A 359 85.97 36.70 -208.81
N LYS A 360 86.97 35.91 -208.38
CA LYS A 360 88.29 35.82 -209.03
C LYS A 360 88.30 34.82 -210.20
N LEU A 361 87.44 33.79 -210.18
CA LEU A 361 87.29 32.86 -211.29
C LEU A 361 86.48 33.46 -212.46
N GLU A 362 85.73 34.53 -212.19
CA GLU A 362 85.02 35.33 -213.20
C GLU A 362 85.97 36.10 -214.15
N MET A 363 87.29 36.14 -213.88
CA MET A 363 88.26 36.94 -214.65
C MET A 363 89.21 36.17 -215.59
N GLU A 364 89.52 34.87 -215.37
CA GLU A 364 90.61 34.21 -216.12
C GLU A 364 90.21 33.44 -217.39
N LEU A 365 88.99 32.90 -217.51
CA LEU A 365 88.63 32.08 -218.69
C LEU A 365 88.02 32.87 -219.86
N LYS A 366 88.04 34.20 -219.79
CA LYS A 366 87.82 35.12 -220.92
C LYS A 366 89.06 35.30 -221.85
N ARG A 367 90.18 34.58 -221.66
CA ARG A 367 91.47 34.93 -222.34
C ARG A 367 92.06 33.98 -223.38
N HIS A 368 91.67 32.71 -223.54
CA HIS A 368 92.34 31.84 -224.54
C HIS A 368 91.39 30.98 -225.40
N LYS A 369 91.38 31.29 -226.70
CA LYS A 369 91.01 30.42 -227.82
C LYS A 369 91.80 29.11 -227.75
N ILE A 370 91.17 27.97 -228.05
CA ILE A 370 91.63 26.92 -228.99
C ILE A 370 90.55 25.82 -229.06
N ALA A 371 90.44 25.25 -230.24
CA ALA A 371 89.32 24.51 -230.77
C ALA A 371 89.19 23.06 -230.26
N LEU A 372 87.92 22.60 -230.23
CA LEU A 372 87.42 21.29 -230.69
C LEU A 372 87.86 20.02 -229.91
N PRO A 373 87.20 18.83 -230.01
CA PRO A 373 86.02 18.41 -230.79
C PRO A 373 85.01 17.57 -229.91
N PRO A 374 84.27 16.52 -230.37
CA PRO A 374 82.83 16.38 -230.09
C PRO A 374 82.41 15.17 -229.24
N LYS A 375 81.12 15.17 -228.83
CA LYS A 375 80.23 14.00 -228.57
C LYS A 375 80.61 13.03 -227.42
N PRO A 376 79.65 12.23 -226.86
CA PRO A 376 78.22 12.12 -227.16
C PRO A 376 77.29 12.81 -226.16
#